data_AF-A0A969T6X4-F1
#
_entry.id   AF-A0A969T6X4-F1
#
_cell.length_a   1.000
_cell.length_b   1.000
_cell.length_c   1.000
_cell.angle_alpha   90.00
_cell.angle_beta   90.00
_cell.angle_gamma   90.00
#
_symmetry.space_group_name_H-M   'P 1'
#
loop_
_entity.id
_entity.type
_entity.pdbx_description
1 polymer ?
#
loop_
_entity_poly.entity_id
_entity_poly.type
_entity_poly.pdbx_seq_one_letter_code
_entity_poly.pdbx_strand_id
1 'polypeptide(L)'
;MKSLSVSDKEYICDLQAPCFQILPLDELELIRASKTQVLFKKGDNLTKQGTFASYVLFIFEGLAIQYIESDTLKSFNLRIIKPGEFIGMFS
;
A
#
# COMPACT_ATOMS: atom_id res chain seq x y z
N MET A 1 -1.39 5.89 11.61
CA MET A 1 -2.29 5.89 10.44
C MET A 1 -3.21 7.12 10.44
N LYS A 2 -3.25 7.89 9.34
CA LYS A 2 -4.20 8.99 9.10
C LYS A 2 -4.77 8.84 7.68
N SER A 3 -6.10 8.84 7.52
CA SER A 3 -6.73 8.94 6.19
C SER A 3 -6.59 10.37 5.64
N LEU A 4 -6.27 10.49 4.35
CA LEU A 4 -6.12 11.77 3.68
C LEU A 4 -7.35 12.09 2.83
N SER A 5 -7.71 13.36 2.83
CA SER A 5 -8.66 13.98 1.91
C SER A 5 -7.91 14.61 0.73
N VAL A 6 -8.63 14.87 -0.36
CA VAL A 6 -8.07 15.49 -1.58
C VAL A 6 -7.45 16.87 -1.32
N SER A 7 -7.89 17.56 -0.26
CA SER A 7 -7.39 18.89 0.12
C SER A 7 -6.13 18.84 0.99
N ASP A 8 -5.70 17.67 1.48
CA ASP A 8 -4.48 17.53 2.25
C ASP A 8 -3.25 17.72 1.34
N LYS A 9 -2.21 18.40 1.83
CA LYS A 9 -0.98 18.67 1.05
C LYS A 9 -0.23 17.40 0.68
N GLU A 10 -0.38 16.36 1.50
CA GLU A 10 0.24 15.05 1.35
C GLU A 10 -0.56 14.12 0.42
N TYR A 11 -1.68 14.59 -0.14
CA TYR A 11 -2.48 13.81 -1.07
C TYR A 11 -1.76 13.68 -2.43
N ILE A 12 -1.62 12.45 -2.92
CA ILE A 12 -0.86 12.12 -4.12
C ILE A 12 -1.78 11.37 -5.09
N CYS A 13 -1.88 11.88 -6.32
CA CYS A 13 -2.72 11.31 -7.37
C CYS A 13 -1.90 10.70 -8.51
N ASP A 14 -0.85 9.95 -8.17
CA ASP A 14 0.05 9.35 -9.14
C ASP A 14 -0.03 7.82 -9.15
N LEU A 15 -0.76 7.27 -10.13
CA LEU A 15 -0.98 5.84 -10.30
C LEU A 15 0.02 5.29 -11.33
N GLN A 16 1.30 5.19 -10.94
CA GLN A 16 2.39 4.81 -11.84
C GLN A 16 2.51 3.30 -12.13
N ALA A 17 1.74 2.44 -11.46
CA ALA A 17 1.87 1.00 -11.66
C ALA A 17 1.57 0.62 -13.13
N PRO A 18 2.35 -0.31 -13.74
CA PRO A 18 2.12 -0.72 -15.12
C PRO A 18 0.71 -1.22 -15.40
N CYS A 19 0.06 -1.85 -14.41
CA CYS A 19 -1.31 -2.32 -14.53
C CYS A 19 -2.34 -1.19 -14.67
N PHE A 20 -2.05 0.02 -14.20
CA PHE A 20 -2.94 1.17 -14.39
C PHE A 20 -2.78 1.81 -15.78
N GLN A 21 -1.62 1.66 -16.41
CA GLN A 21 -1.33 2.27 -17.73
C GLN A 21 -2.06 1.58 -18.89
N ILE A 22 -2.56 0.36 -18.67
CA ILE A 22 -3.29 -0.42 -19.68
C ILE A 22 -4.82 -0.31 -19.51
N LEU A 23 -5.28 0.43 -18.50
CA LEU A 23 -6.71 0.57 -18.23
C LEU A 23 -7.32 1.69 -19.08
N PRO A 24 -8.55 1.51 -19.57
CA PRO A 24 -9.38 2.59 -20.10
C PRO A 24 -9.52 3.76 -19.11
N LEU A 25 -9.79 4.96 -19.64
CA LEU A 25 -9.89 6.18 -18.83
C LEU A 25 -11.00 6.11 -17.79
N ASP A 26 -12.15 5.52 -18.14
CA ASP A 26 -13.29 5.34 -17.23
C ASP A 26 -12.96 4.40 -16.06
N GLU A 27 -12.22 3.32 -16.31
CA GLU A 27 -11.73 2.43 -15.25
C GLU A 27 -10.70 3.12 -14.33
N LEU A 28 -9.82 3.95 -14.92
CA LEU A 28 -8.88 4.76 -14.14
C LEU A 28 -9.59 5.76 -13.24
N GLU A 29 -10.62 6.44 -13.74
CA GLU A 29 -11.42 7.37 -12.95
C GLU A 29 -12.20 6.66 -11.84
N LEU A 30 -12.71 5.44 -12.11
CA LEU A 30 -13.33 4.62 -11.08
C LEU A 30 -12.35 4.33 -9.93
N ILE A 31 -11.13 3.90 -10.23
CA ILE A 31 -10.09 3.64 -9.23
C ILE A 31 -9.74 4.91 -8.44
N ARG A 32 -9.62 6.06 -9.12
CA ARG A 32 -9.34 7.35 -8.48
C ARG A 32 -10.45 7.78 -7.53
N ALA A 33 -11.70 7.50 -7.89
CA ALA A 33 -12.86 7.84 -7.07
C ALA A 33 -13.07 6.87 -5.90
N SER A 34 -12.73 5.58 -6.06
CA SER A 34 -12.97 4.55 -5.05
C SER A 34 -11.81 4.34 -4.07
N LYS A 35 -10.62 4.88 -4.35
CA LYS A 35 -9.45 4.70 -3.48
C LYS A 35 -9.58 5.52 -2.19
N THR A 36 -8.95 5.01 -1.14
CA THR A 36 -8.67 5.78 0.08
C THR A 36 -7.16 5.91 0.24
N GLN A 37 -6.66 7.14 0.36
CA GLN A 37 -5.24 7.37 0.63
C GLN A 37 -4.98 7.43 2.13
N VAL A 38 -3.94 6.72 2.58
CA VAL A 38 -3.63 6.57 4.00
C VAL A 38 -2.15 6.88 4.23
N LEU A 39 -1.87 7.75 5.18
CA LEU A 39 -0.52 8.07 5.63
C LEU A 39 -0.14 7.21 6.84
N PHE A 40 0.95 6.45 6.68
CA PHE A 40 1.56 5.66 7.75
C PHE A 40 2.80 6.36 8.28
N LYS A 41 3.00 6.34 9.60
CA LYS A 41 4.21 6.84 10.23
C LYS A 41 5.25 5.73 10.29
N LYS A 42 6.53 6.10 10.40
CA LYS A 42 7.61 5.14 10.66
C LYS A 42 7.28 4.30 11.90
N GLY A 43 7.30 2.99 11.75
CA GLY A 43 6.96 2.03 12.81
C GLY A 43 5.50 1.60 12.84
N ASP A 44 4.61 2.21 12.04
CA ASP A 44 3.25 1.71 11.87
C ASP A 44 3.27 0.35 11.12
N ASN A 45 2.42 -0.58 11.54
CA ASN A 45 2.19 -1.82 10.82
C ASN A 45 1.15 -1.61 9.71
N LEU A 46 1.49 -2.01 8.48
CA LEU A 46 0.59 -1.87 7.32
C LEU A 46 -0.39 -3.06 7.24
N THR A 47 0.11 -4.27 7.46
CA THR A 47 -0.66 -5.52 7.48
C THR A 47 -0.03 -6.47 8.52
N LYS A 48 -0.76 -7.53 8.90
CA LYS A 48 -0.26 -8.55 9.84
C LYS A 48 -0.26 -9.94 9.20
N GLN A 49 0.75 -10.74 9.51
CA GLN A 49 0.84 -12.13 9.06
C GLN A 49 -0.37 -12.94 9.53
N GLY A 50 -0.90 -13.79 8.64
CA GLY A 50 -2.03 -14.68 8.95
C GLY A 50 -3.39 -13.96 9.11
N THR A 51 -3.45 -12.65 8.88
CA THR A 51 -4.71 -11.91 8.88
C THR A 51 -5.30 -11.85 7.47
N PHE A 52 -6.62 -11.93 7.38
CA PHE A 52 -7.33 -11.81 6.11
C PHE A 52 -7.13 -10.40 5.51
N ALA A 53 -6.65 -10.33 4.27
CA ALA A 53 -6.49 -9.07 3.56
C ALA A 53 -7.81 -8.66 2.92
N SER A 54 -8.53 -7.72 3.54
CA SER A 54 -9.77 -7.17 2.99
C SER A 54 -9.55 -6.02 2.01
N TYR A 55 -8.30 -5.65 1.76
CA TYR A 55 -7.89 -4.56 0.86
C TYR A 55 -6.50 -4.83 0.29
N VAL A 56 -6.24 -4.23 -0.87
CA VAL A 56 -4.91 -4.16 -1.48
C VAL A 56 -4.34 -2.77 -1.22
N LEU A 57 -3.09 -2.70 -0.75
CA LEU A 57 -2.37 -1.44 -0.59
C LEU A 57 -1.46 -1.23 -1.80
N PHE A 58 -1.37 0.02 -2.25
CA PHE A 58 -0.41 0.47 -3.25
C PHE A 58 0.50 1.53 -2.62
N ILE A 59 1.81 1.36 -2.71
CA ILE A 59 2.77 2.30 -2.14
C ILE A 59 3.01 3.45 -3.12
N PHE A 60 2.50 4.64 -2.79
CA PHE A 60 2.75 5.87 -3.54
C PHE A 60 4.12 6.48 -3.23
N GLU A 61 4.49 6.53 -1.96
CA GLU A 61 5.72 7.15 -1.47
C GLU A 61 6.20 6.43 -0.20
N GLY A 62 7.51 6.48 0.07
CA GLY A 62 8.13 5.89 1.24
C GLY A 62 8.59 4.45 1.03
N LEU A 63 8.96 3.79 2.12
CA LEU A 63 9.46 2.41 2.14
C LEU A 63 8.75 1.63 3.25
N ALA A 64 8.45 0.37 2.98
CA ALA A 64 7.98 -0.58 3.98
C ALA A 64 8.88 -1.81 4.00
N ILE A 65 8.96 -2.50 5.14
CA ILE A 65 9.68 -3.77 5.26
C ILE A 65 8.64 -4.87 5.38
N GLN A 66 8.73 -5.87 4.52
CA GLN A 66 8.02 -7.12 4.69
C GLN A 66 8.88 -8.07 5.50
N TYR A 67 8.34 -8.58 6.59
CA TYR A 67 9.01 -9.55 7.44
C TYR A 67 8.03 -10.62 7.92
N ILE A 68 8.57 -11.78 8.29
CA ILE A 68 7.83 -12.87 8.94
C ILE A 68 8.21 -12.88 10.42
N GLU A 69 7.20 -13.00 11.28
CA GLU A 69 7.40 -13.22 12.71
C GLU A 69 7.63 -14.70 12.96
N SER A 70 8.64 -15.01 13.77
CA SER A 70 8.96 -16.35 14.22
C SER A 70 8.55 -16.48 15.69
N ASP A 71 8.24 -17.70 16.13
CA ASP A 71 8.04 -18.00 17.56
C ASP A 71 9.32 -17.79 18.38
N THR A 72 10.47 -17.72 17.71
CA THR A 72 11.73 -17.27 18.31
C THR A 72 11.85 -15.75 18.26
N LEU A 73 12.65 -15.15 19.17
CA LEU A 73 12.87 -13.70 19.33
C LEU A 73 13.38 -12.93 18.09
N LYS A 74 13.48 -13.54 16.90
CA LYS A 74 14.02 -12.92 15.68
C LYS A 74 12.99 -12.93 14.56
N SER A 75 12.61 -11.75 14.10
CA SER A 75 11.89 -11.59 12.83
C SER A 75 12.83 -11.78 11.64
N PHE A 76 12.29 -12.29 10.53
CA PHE A 76 13.04 -12.47 9.29
C PHE A 76 12.55 -11.50 8.22
N ASN A 77 13.41 -10.55 7.83
CA ASN A 77 13.10 -9.58 6.77
C ASN A 77 13.16 -10.28 5.41
N LEU A 78 12.06 -10.24 4.66
CA LEU A 78 11.95 -10.82 3.33
C LEU A 78 12.37 -9.85 2.24
N ARG A 79 11.85 -8.62 2.29
CA ARG A 79 12.06 -7.61 1.25
C ARG A 79 11.72 -6.21 1.74
N ILE A 80 12.30 -5.21 1.07
CA ILE A 80 11.89 -3.82 1.18
C ILE A 80 10.92 -3.54 0.03
N ILE A 81 9.74 -3.04 0.38
CA ILE A 81 8.69 -2.61 -0.54
C ILE A 81 8.91 -1.14 -0.88
N LYS A 82 8.93 -0.84 -2.17
CA LYS A 82 9.21 0.48 -2.75
C LYS A 82 7.95 1.10 -3.37
N PRO A 83 7.98 2.40 -3.71
CA PRO A 83 6.91 3.03 -4.47
C PRO A 83 6.63 2.29 -5.79
N GLY A 84 5.36 2.17 -6.16
CA GLY A 84 4.92 1.43 -7.34
C GLY A 84 4.60 -0.04 -7.08
N GLU A 85 4.77 -0.54 -5.85
CA GLU A 85 4.49 -1.93 -5.50
C GLU A 85 3.18 -2.10 -4.70
N PHE A 86 2.61 -3.30 -4.79
CA PHE A 86 1.38 -3.68 -4.10
C PHE A 86 1.63 -4.59 -2.89
N ILE A 87 0.75 -4.51 -1.90
CA ILE A 87 0.71 -5.36 -0.70
C ILE A 87 -0.68 -5.97 -0.55
N GLY A 88 -0.78 -7.24 -0.18
CA GLY A 88 -2.05 -7.92 0.10
C GLY A 88 -2.73 -8.57 -1.11
N MET A 89 -2.02 -8.77 -2.23
CA MET A 89 -2.57 -9.45 -3.42
C MET A 89 -2.59 -10.99 -3.28
N PHE A 90 -1.70 -11.56 -2.48
CA PHE A 90 -1.64 -13.00 -2.20
C PHE A 90 -1.71 -13.18 -0.69
N SER A 91 -2.93 -13.29 -0.16
CA SER A 91 -3.20 -13.65 1.24
C SER A 91 -3.65 -15.08 1.36
#